data_AF-A0A7S3X768-F1
#
_entry.id   AF-A0A7S3X768-F1
#
_cell.length_a   1.000
_cell.length_b   1.000
_cell.length_c   1.000
_cell.angle_alpha   90.00
_cell.angle_beta   90.00
_cell.angle_gamma   90.00
#
_symmetry.space_group_name_H-M   'P 1'
#
loop_
_entity.id
_entity.type
_entity.pdbx_description
1 polymer ?
#
loop_
_entity_poly.entity_id
_entity_poly.type
_entity_poly.pdbx_seq_one_letter_code
_entity_poly.pdbx_strand_id
1 'polypeptide(L)'
;FRSQNCLREIRSSLEQSKPIVLVQEADPDKGGGTLQALRAECPEDLQPDIFDEDWPLTIWYRINDFQLVSLKIIAEALLLCSPAYLNKTSLPLCVSGELESQSLAFSKQTTLWASPANAGAQ
;
A
#
# COMPACT_ATOMS: atom_id res chain seq x y z
N PHE A 1 2.63 2.12 -17.91
CA PHE A 1 2.11 3.32 -18.58
C PHE A 1 1.78 3.14 -20.07
N ARG A 2 1.75 1.91 -20.59
CA ARG A 2 1.54 1.63 -22.03
C ARG A 2 0.07 1.74 -22.49
N SER A 3 -0.88 1.85 -21.56
CA SER A 3 -2.31 1.96 -21.87
C SER A 3 -2.72 3.41 -22.08
N GLN A 4 -3.35 3.71 -23.21
CA GLN A 4 -3.88 5.04 -23.52
C GLN A 4 -4.94 5.50 -22.51
N ASN A 5 -5.76 4.57 -21.99
CA ASN A 5 -6.76 4.89 -20.97
C ASN A 5 -6.09 5.32 -19.65
N CYS A 6 -5.02 4.62 -19.25
CA CYS A 6 -4.25 4.96 -18.05
C CYS A 6 -3.67 6.38 -18.17
N LEU A 7 -3.08 6.74 -19.31
CA LEU A 7 -2.55 8.09 -19.54
C LEU A 7 -3.64 9.17 -19.52
N ARG A 8 -4.81 8.89 -20.09
CA ARG A 8 -5.96 9.81 -20.06
C ARG A 8 -6.44 10.05 -18.62
N GLU A 9 -6.56 9.00 -17.83
CA GLU A 9 -7.02 9.06 -16.44
C GLU A 9 -6.03 9.81 -15.54
N ILE A 10 -4.73 9.59 -15.73
CA ILE A 10 -3.66 10.30 -15.03
C ILE A 10 -3.75 11.79 -15.34
N ARG A 11 -3.75 12.17 -16.62
CA ARG A 11 -3.83 13.59 -17.02
C ARG A 11 -5.05 14.27 -16.45
N SER A 12 -6.21 13.63 -16.56
CA SER A 12 -7.44 14.17 -15.98
C SER A 12 -7.39 14.30 -14.46
N SER A 13 -6.69 13.39 -13.77
CA SER A 13 -6.51 13.45 -12.32
C SER A 13 -5.60 14.61 -11.91
N LEU A 14 -4.49 14.81 -12.64
CA LEU A 14 -3.56 15.92 -12.43
C LEU A 14 -4.24 17.27 -12.69
N GLU A 15 -4.96 17.40 -13.81
CA GLU A 15 -5.72 18.62 -14.16
C GLU A 15 -6.78 18.98 -13.10
N GLN A 16 -7.38 17.98 -12.45
CA GLN A 16 -8.39 18.17 -11.41
C GLN A 16 -7.80 18.18 -9.99
N SER A 17 -6.47 18.14 -9.86
CA SER A 17 -5.76 18.05 -8.57
C SER A 17 -6.30 16.94 -7.67
N LYS A 18 -6.63 15.79 -8.27
CA LYS A 18 -7.08 14.61 -7.54
C LYS A 18 -5.89 13.92 -6.89
N PRO A 19 -6.05 13.41 -5.66
CA PRO A 19 -5.01 12.59 -5.05
C PRO A 19 -4.76 11.32 -5.85
N ILE A 20 -3.49 10.95 -6.00
CA ILE A 20 -3.03 9.74 -6.68
C ILE A 20 -2.41 8.80 -5.66
N VAL A 21 -2.73 7.51 -5.77
CA VAL A 21 -2.07 6.44 -5.03
C VAL A 21 -1.40 5.53 -6.05
N LEU A 22 -0.09 5.34 -5.89
CA LEU A 22 0.70 4.49 -6.77
C LEU A 22 0.62 3.04 -6.27
N VAL A 23 0.36 2.11 -7.20
CA VAL A 23 0.29 0.69 -6.90
C VAL A 23 1.27 -0.07 -7.78
N GLN A 24 2.27 -0.69 -7.16
CA GLN A 24 3.29 -1.49 -7.84
C GLN A 24 2.94 -2.97 -7.77
N GLU A 25 2.83 -3.64 -8.92
CA GLU A 25 2.70 -5.10 -9.00
C GLU A 25 4.02 -5.76 -8.55
N ALA A 26 3.95 -6.65 -7.57
CA ALA A 26 5.12 -7.34 -7.02
C ALA A 26 5.61 -8.48 -7.92
N ASP A 27 4.71 -9.11 -8.69
CA ASP A 27 5.02 -10.27 -9.52
C ASP A 27 5.52 -9.84 -10.92
N PRO A 28 6.82 -10.06 -11.24
CA PRO A 28 7.39 -9.66 -12.53
C PRO A 28 6.70 -10.34 -13.72
N ASP A 29 6.24 -11.59 -13.56
CA ASP A 29 5.58 -12.36 -14.62
C ASP A 29 4.16 -11.85 -14.92
N LYS A 30 3.64 -10.94 -14.09
CA LYS A 30 2.32 -10.32 -14.22
C LYS A 30 2.37 -8.83 -14.52
N GLY A 31 3.54 -8.34 -14.96
CA GLY A 31 3.75 -6.93 -15.28
C GLY A 31 4.31 -6.12 -14.11
N GLY A 32 4.78 -6.79 -13.06
CA GLY A 32 5.61 -6.19 -12.03
C GLY A 32 6.94 -5.70 -12.60
N GLY A 33 7.41 -4.57 -12.08
CA GLY A 33 8.65 -3.94 -12.52
C GLY A 33 9.16 -2.98 -11.48
N THR A 34 10.44 -2.63 -11.54
CA THR A 34 11.01 -1.61 -10.64
C THR A 34 10.39 -0.24 -10.93
N LEU A 35 10.36 0.65 -9.93
CA LEU A 35 9.91 2.04 -10.14
C LEU A 35 10.67 2.73 -11.28
N GLN A 36 11.96 2.46 -11.41
CA GLN A 36 12.78 2.99 -12.49
C GLN A 36 12.32 2.49 -13.87
N ALA A 37 11.99 1.21 -14.00
CA ALA A 37 11.45 0.66 -15.25
C ALA A 37 10.07 1.26 -15.57
N LEU A 38 9.20 1.39 -14.56
CA LEU A 38 7.88 2.01 -14.72
C LEU A 38 7.98 3.49 -15.12
N ARG A 39 8.95 4.22 -14.56
CA ARG A 39 9.23 5.61 -14.92
C ARG A 39 9.71 5.72 -16.36
N ALA A 40 10.61 4.84 -16.81
CA ALA A 40 11.09 4.84 -18.19
C ALA A 40 9.98 4.56 -19.22
N GLU A 41 8.91 3.85 -18.83
CA GLU A 41 7.73 3.65 -19.67
C GLU A 41 6.73 4.82 -19.65
N CYS A 42 6.85 5.72 -18.67
CA CYS A 42 5.98 6.88 -18.52
C CYS A 42 6.44 8.00 -19.46
N PRO A 43 5.51 8.68 -20.18
CA PRO A 43 5.83 9.87 -20.94
C PRO A 43 6.58 10.91 -20.11
N GLU A 44 7.65 11.49 -20.66
CA GLU A 44 8.55 12.42 -19.93
C GLU A 44 7.81 13.63 -19.35
N ASP A 45 6.75 14.10 -20.02
CA ASP A 45 5.90 15.20 -19.57
C ASP A 45 5.18 14.90 -18.24
N LEU A 46 4.92 13.64 -17.94
CA LEU A 46 4.17 13.22 -16.75
C LEU A 46 5.07 12.65 -15.64
N GLN A 47 6.35 12.40 -15.92
CA GLN A 47 7.22 11.76 -14.93
C GLN A 47 7.38 12.58 -13.64
N PRO A 48 7.60 13.92 -13.69
CA PRO A 48 7.75 14.71 -12.47
C PRO A 48 6.51 14.64 -11.58
N ASP A 49 5.33 14.86 -12.16
CA ASP A 49 4.06 14.93 -11.42
C ASP A 49 3.64 13.58 -10.81
N ILE A 50 4.19 12.46 -11.29
CA ILE A 50 3.83 11.11 -10.83
C ILE A 50 4.89 10.52 -9.90
N PHE A 51 6.17 10.74 -10.17
CA PHE A 51 7.26 10.02 -9.50
C PHE A 51 8.14 10.91 -8.63
N ASP A 52 8.10 12.22 -8.80
CA ASP A 52 8.88 13.17 -7.97
C ASP A 52 8.01 13.79 -6.86
N GLU A 53 6.68 13.69 -6.99
CA GLU A 53 5.71 14.00 -5.93
C GLU A 53 5.63 12.88 -4.87
N ASP A 54 5.29 13.26 -3.64
CA ASP A 54 5.23 12.34 -2.48
C ASP A 54 3.90 11.57 -2.41
N TRP A 55 3.52 10.94 -3.52
CA TRP A 55 2.31 10.11 -3.57
C TRP A 55 2.51 8.82 -2.76
N PRO A 56 1.49 8.35 -2.01
CA PRO A 56 1.56 7.07 -1.35
C PRO A 56 1.81 5.94 -2.36
N LEU A 57 2.84 5.13 -2.10
CA LEU A 57 3.17 3.94 -2.88
C LEU A 57 2.83 2.68 -2.09
N THR A 58 2.00 1.82 -2.68
CA THR A 58 1.64 0.52 -2.13
C THR A 58 2.05 -0.61 -3.08
N ILE A 59 2.37 -1.77 -2.51
CA ILE A 59 2.70 -2.97 -3.27
C ILE A 59 1.48 -3.89 -3.35
N TRP A 60 1.15 -4.31 -4.57
CA TRP A 60 0.14 -5.31 -4.85
C TRP A 60 0.75 -6.71 -4.88
N TYR A 61 0.33 -7.56 -3.95
CA TYR A 61 0.70 -8.97 -3.94
C TYR A 61 -0.42 -9.83 -4.52
N ARG A 62 -0.09 -10.65 -5.53
CA ARG A 62 -1.02 -11.64 -6.11
C ARG A 62 -1.16 -12.93 -5.31
N ILE A 63 -0.33 -13.11 -4.30
CA ILE A 63 -0.42 -14.23 -3.38
C ILE A 63 -1.71 -14.04 -2.57
N ASN A 64 -2.61 -15.02 -2.64
CA ASN A 64 -3.95 -14.95 -2.07
C ASN A 64 -3.95 -14.47 -0.61
N ASP A 65 -3.03 -14.99 0.20
CA ASP A 65 -2.92 -14.68 1.63
C ASP A 65 -2.55 -13.22 1.90
N PHE A 66 -1.87 -12.55 0.96
CA PHE A 66 -1.45 -11.15 1.08
C PHE A 66 -2.32 -10.18 0.29
N GLN A 67 -3.19 -10.70 -0.58
CA GLN A 67 -4.01 -9.87 -1.46
C GLN A 67 -4.97 -8.96 -0.67
N LEU A 68 -5.62 -9.51 0.36
CA LEU A 68 -6.53 -8.74 1.21
C LEU A 68 -5.79 -7.67 2.03
N VAL A 69 -4.54 -7.96 2.44
CA VAL A 69 -3.68 -6.99 3.13
C VAL A 69 -3.28 -5.87 2.17
N SER A 70 -2.86 -6.17 0.94
CA SER A 70 -2.61 -5.16 -0.09
C SER A 70 -3.84 -4.30 -0.35
N LEU A 71 -5.04 -4.90 -0.47
CA LEU A 71 -6.29 -4.15 -0.65
C LEU A 71 -6.57 -3.22 0.52
N LYS A 72 -6.34 -3.67 1.76
CA LYS A 72 -6.50 -2.85 2.97
C LYS A 72 -5.60 -1.62 2.93
N ILE A 73 -4.32 -1.80 2.58
CA ILE A 73 -3.35 -0.69 2.50
C ILE A 73 -3.72 0.28 1.38
N ILE A 74 -4.12 -0.21 0.20
CA ILE A 74 -4.57 0.63 -0.92
C ILE A 74 -5.80 1.45 -0.50
N ALA A 75 -6.77 0.82 0.17
CA ALA A 75 -7.98 1.48 0.65
C ALA A 75 -7.65 2.55 1.69
N GLU A 76 -6.74 2.27 2.63
CA GLU A 76 -6.30 3.24 3.63
C GLU A 76 -5.61 4.44 2.98
N ALA A 77 -4.65 4.21 2.08
CA ALA A 77 -3.97 5.28 1.35
C ALA A 77 -4.96 6.18 0.59
N LEU A 78 -5.93 5.59 -0.12
CA LEU A 78 -6.97 6.33 -0.82
C LEU A 78 -7.84 7.17 0.12
N LEU A 79 -8.24 6.60 1.26
CA LEU A 79 -9.07 7.30 2.23
C LEU A 79 -8.31 8.45 2.89
N LEU A 80 -7.05 8.24 3.30
CA LEU A 80 -6.22 9.26 3.93
C LEU A 80 -5.95 10.46 3.02
N CYS A 81 -5.85 10.25 1.70
CA CYS A 81 -5.73 11.35 0.75
C CYS A 81 -7.07 12.03 0.43
N SER A 82 -8.20 11.52 0.91
CA SER A 82 -9.51 12.11 0.62
C SER A 82 -9.90 13.20 1.63
N PRO A 83 -10.71 14.21 1.22
CA PRO A 83 -11.05 15.36 2.07
C PRO A 83 -11.65 14.99 3.44
N ALA A 84 -12.33 13.85 3.54
CA ALA A 84 -12.98 13.41 4.78
C ALA A 84 -11.99 12.94 5.87
N TYR A 85 -10.74 12.62 5.51
CA TYR A 85 -9.76 12.03 6.43
C TYR A 85 -8.42 12.78 6.49
N LEU A 86 -8.33 14.01 5.96
CA LEU A 86 -7.09 14.81 5.92
C LEU A 86 -6.35 14.97 7.25
N ASN A 87 -7.07 14.92 8.38
CA ASN A 87 -6.49 15.07 9.73
C ASN A 87 -6.18 13.72 10.40
N LYS A 88 -6.22 12.61 9.65
CA LYS A 88 -5.91 11.28 10.14
C LYS A 88 -4.56 10.84 9.59
N THR A 89 -3.81 10.12 10.42
CA THR A 89 -2.53 9.50 10.02
C THR A 89 -2.64 8.00 9.84
N SER A 90 -3.72 7.41 10.34
CA SER A 90 -4.10 6.00 10.14
C SER A 90 -5.60 5.81 10.33
N LEU A 91 -6.12 4.72 9.78
CA LEU A 91 -7.50 4.30 9.88
C LEU A 91 -7.57 2.87 10.45
N PRO A 92 -8.53 2.57 11.32
CA PRO A 92 -8.71 1.22 11.87
C PRO A 92 -9.42 0.32 10.85
N LEU A 93 -8.88 0.21 9.63
CA LEU A 93 -9.37 -0.74 8.64
C LEU A 93 -8.99 -2.15 9.09
N CYS A 94 -9.90 -3.10 8.90
CA CYS A 94 -9.63 -4.49 9.17
C CYS A 94 -10.24 -5.38 8.08
N VAL A 95 -9.55 -6.49 7.83
CA VAL A 95 -10.12 -7.62 7.08
C VAL A 95 -10.79 -8.55 8.08
N SER A 96 -11.97 -9.07 7.75
CA SER A 96 -12.69 -9.98 8.63
C SER A 96 -11.83 -11.19 9.01
N GLY A 97 -11.62 -11.40 10.30
CA GLY A 97 -10.76 -12.47 10.83
C GLY A 97 -9.32 -12.03 11.13
N GLU A 98 -8.93 -10.78 10.87
CA GLU A 98 -7.62 -10.27 11.28
C GLU A 98 -7.47 -10.21 12.80
N LEU A 99 -6.35 -10.74 13.29
CA LEU A 99 -6.01 -10.78 14.71
C LEU A 99 -5.85 -9.38 15.32
N GLU A 100 -5.38 -8.39 14.54
CA GLU A 100 -5.22 -7.00 15.00
C GLU A 100 -6.57 -6.34 15.37
N SER A 101 -7.69 -6.86 14.86
CA SER A 101 -9.03 -6.38 15.25
C SER A 101 -9.47 -6.88 16.64
N GLN A 102 -8.73 -7.81 17.23
CA GLN A 102 -9.06 -8.44 18.50
C GLN A 102 -8.06 -8.02 19.59
N SER A 103 -8.58 -7.68 20.76
CA SER A 103 -7.73 -7.52 21.94
C SER A 103 -7.22 -8.89 22.38
N LEU A 104 -6.01 -9.24 21.92
CA LEU A 104 -5.31 -10.45 22.35
C LEU A 104 -4.67 -10.20 23.72
N ALA A 105 -5.43 -10.45 24.78
CA ALA A 105 -4.94 -10.42 26.14
C ALA A 105 -5.02 -11.81 26.76
N PHE A 106 -4.02 -12.16 27.58
CA PHE A 106 -4.17 -13.33 28.45
C PHE A 106 -5.29 -13.07 29.45
N SER A 107 -6.20 -14.02 29.61
CA SER A 107 -7.32 -13.92 30.57
C SER A 107 -6.86 -13.76 32.04
N LYS A 108 -5.58 -14.03 32.31
CA LYS A 108 -4.93 -13.94 33.61
C LYS A 108 -3.50 -13.44 33.42
N GLN A 109 -2.91 -12.89 34.48
CA GLN A 109 -1.50 -12.54 34.50
C GLN A 109 -0.65 -13.76 34.12
N THR A 110 0.10 -13.65 33.03
CA THR A 110 0.89 -14.74 32.44
C THR A 110 2.33 -14.30 32.34
N THR A 111 3.25 -15.09 32.89
CA THR A 111 4.69 -14.88 32.76
C THR A 111 5.21 -15.72 31.60
N LEU A 112 5.70 -15.07 30.55
CA LEU A 112 6.38 -15.77 29.46
C LEU A 112 7.84 -16.02 29.88
N TRP A 113 8.23 -17.29 29.98
CA TRP A 113 9.63 -17.66 30.21
C TRP A 113 10.21 -18.22 28.92
N ALA A 114 11.36 -17.71 28.51
CA ALA A 114 12.16 -18.26 27.43
C ALA A 114 13.48 -18.78 27.98
N SER A 115 13.94 -19.91 27.44
CA SER A 115 15.19 -20.52 27.88
C SER A 115 16.39 -19.63 27.54
N PRO A 116 17.34 -19.43 28.48
CA PRO A 116 18.60 -18.75 28.20
C PRO A 116 19.43 -19.43 27.10
N ALA A 117 19.17 -20.71 26.83
CA ALA A 117 19.86 -21.47 25.78
C ALA A 117 19.25 -21.26 24.37
N ASN A 118 18.12 -20.57 24.24
CA ASN A 118 17.53 -20.25 22.94
C ASN A 118 17.99 -18.87 22.46
N ALA A 119 18.99 -18.84 21.58
CA ALA A 119 19.52 -17.60 21.01
C ALA A 119 18.46 -16.77 20.24
N GLY A 120 17.43 -17.42 19.70
CA GLY A 120 16.35 -16.74 18.97
C GLY A 120 15.26 -16.13 19.86
N ALA A 121 15.40 -16.23 21.19
CA ALA A 121 14.42 -15.68 22.14
C ALA A 121 14.89 -14.39 22.84
N GLN A 122 16.00 -13.80 22.39
CA GLN A 122 16.44 -12.45 22.78
C GLN A 122 15.82 -11.38 21.89
#